data_AF-A0A5C7EI43-F1
#
_entry.id   AF-A0A5C7EI43-F1
#
_cell.length_a   1.000
_cell.length_b   1.000
_cell.length_c   1.000
_cell.angle_alpha   90.00
_cell.angle_beta   90.00
_cell.angle_gamma   90.00
#
_symmetry.space_group_name_H-M   'P 1'
#
loop_
_entity.id
_entity.type
_entity.pdbx_description
1 polymer ?
#
loop_
_entity_poly.entity_id
_entity_poly.type
_entity_poly.pdbx_seq_one_letter_code
_entity_poly.pdbx_strand_id
1 'polypeptide(L)'
;MQLIRHIQFKRAESIAEPAPTDPNPAAAEPAGNVCPAGKAETVAKPRFSIAGKISSGIRVDGDLILKESVCIEGEVFGGVSAEPGVLVWIGGGGIVHGQVKAEYVMVDGEALGGVEADCVIARSSARIKGGIRYGRIRIDDGAQIEGEIGPLTGAR
;
A
#
# COMPACT_ATOMS: atom_id res chain seq x y z
N MET A 1 4.24 -59.64 -10.90
CA MET A 1 5.41 -59.44 -10.02
C MET A 1 6.27 -58.33 -10.61
N GLN A 2 6.36 -57.22 -9.85
CA GLN A 2 7.29 -56.08 -9.91
C GLN A 2 7.68 -55.47 -11.27
N LEU A 3 7.34 -54.19 -11.44
CA LEU A 3 8.21 -53.23 -12.14
C LEU A 3 8.18 -51.88 -11.41
N ILE A 4 9.21 -51.63 -10.59
CA ILE A 4 9.54 -50.34 -10.01
C ILE A 4 10.62 -49.73 -10.92
N ARG A 5 10.36 -48.58 -11.52
CA ARG A 5 11.37 -47.78 -12.22
C ARG A 5 11.22 -46.29 -11.92
N HIS A 6 12.06 -45.87 -10.97
CA HIS A 6 12.89 -44.67 -10.98
C HIS A 6 12.21 -43.29 -11.13
N ILE A 7 11.98 -42.68 -9.96
CA ILE A 7 11.88 -41.24 -9.74
C ILE A 7 13.30 -40.66 -9.87
N GLN A 8 13.54 -39.81 -10.86
CA GLN A 8 14.76 -39.00 -10.97
C GLN A 8 14.55 -37.68 -10.20
N PHE A 9 14.87 -37.67 -8.91
CA PHE A 9 14.93 -36.44 -8.11
C PHE A 9 16.37 -35.93 -8.10
N LYS A 10 16.59 -34.82 -8.79
CA LYS A 10 17.90 -34.18 -8.97
C LYS A 10 18.35 -33.60 -7.62
N ARG A 11 19.27 -34.29 -6.96
CA ARG A 11 19.99 -33.87 -5.76
C ARG A 11 20.99 -32.77 -6.14
N ALA A 12 20.79 -31.56 -5.63
CA ALA A 12 21.80 -30.51 -5.58
C ALA A 12 22.21 -30.38 -4.11
N GLU A 13 23.39 -30.91 -3.81
CA GLU A 13 24.07 -30.81 -2.54
C GLU A 13 25.18 -29.78 -2.75
N SER A 14 25.13 -28.67 -2.04
CA SER A 14 26.29 -27.79 -1.84
C SER A 14 26.18 -27.14 -0.48
N ILE A 15 27.02 -27.66 0.41
CA ILE A 15 27.37 -27.22 1.75
C ILE A 15 28.64 -26.38 1.65
N ALA A 16 28.62 -25.18 2.20
CA ALA A 16 29.81 -24.51 2.71
C ALA A 16 29.42 -23.80 4.02
N GLU A 17 30.08 -24.23 5.09
CA GLU A 17 29.81 -23.95 6.50
C GLU A 17 30.23 -22.54 6.96
N PRO A 18 29.80 -22.11 8.18
CA PRO A 18 29.78 -20.73 8.64
C PRO A 18 31.09 -20.31 9.33
N ALA A 19 31.40 -19.02 9.27
CA ALA A 19 32.39 -18.41 10.15
C ALA A 19 31.75 -17.22 10.90
N PRO A 20 31.31 -17.40 12.16
CA PRO A 20 31.00 -16.32 13.06
C PRO A 20 32.26 -15.92 13.85
N THR A 21 32.66 -14.66 13.74
CA THR A 21 33.61 -14.03 14.67
C THR A 21 33.17 -12.60 14.89
N ASP A 22 32.30 -12.39 15.87
CA ASP A 22 32.30 -11.17 16.69
C ASP A 22 33.58 -11.20 17.58
N PRO A 23 34.14 -10.09 18.11
CA PRO A 23 33.45 -8.84 18.47
C PRO A 23 34.21 -7.50 18.22
N ASN A 24 33.43 -6.41 18.21
CA ASN A 24 33.83 -4.98 18.31
C ASN A 24 34.50 -4.67 19.67
N PRO A 25 35.57 -3.83 19.77
CA PRO A 25 35.38 -2.40 20.15
C PRO A 25 36.44 -1.37 19.65
N ALA A 26 35.95 -0.13 19.44
CA ALA A 26 36.54 1.18 19.78
C ALA A 26 37.41 2.01 18.78
N ALA A 27 37.08 3.32 18.78
CA ALA A 27 37.75 4.55 18.25
C ALA A 27 37.39 4.93 16.79
N ALA A 28 36.59 5.97 16.47
CA ALA A 28 36.75 7.43 16.71
C ALA A 28 38.14 7.90 16.24
N GLU A 29 38.38 8.84 15.31
CA GLU A 29 37.78 10.15 14.99
C GLU A 29 38.16 10.60 13.52
N PRO A 30 38.19 11.90 13.09
CA PRO A 30 37.20 12.46 12.16
C PRO A 30 37.77 13.25 10.95
N ALA A 31 36.86 13.92 10.24
CA ALA A 31 37.01 15.13 9.41
C ALA A 31 37.73 15.05 8.05
N GLY A 32 36.96 15.30 6.98
CA GLY A 32 37.49 15.86 5.74
C GLY A 32 36.69 15.53 4.49
N ASN A 33 35.65 16.31 4.17
CA ASN A 33 35.70 17.18 2.99
C ASN A 33 34.54 18.18 2.98
N VAL A 34 34.86 19.45 2.79
CA VAL A 34 33.94 20.58 2.58
C VAL A 34 33.80 20.87 1.08
N CYS A 35 32.70 21.57 0.76
CA CYS A 35 32.37 22.35 -0.47
C CYS A 35 31.40 21.68 -1.48
N PRO A 36 30.53 22.44 -2.17
CA PRO A 36 29.82 23.68 -1.79
C PRO A 36 28.31 23.63 -2.13
N ALA A 37 27.59 24.71 -1.78
CA ALA A 37 26.16 24.92 -2.00
C ALA A 37 25.70 24.70 -3.45
N GLY A 38 25.07 23.56 -3.71
CA GLY A 38 24.25 23.30 -4.87
C GLY A 38 22.78 23.56 -4.53
N LYS A 39 22.15 24.52 -5.21
CA LYS A 39 20.70 24.72 -5.23
C LYS A 39 20.02 23.42 -5.64
N ALA A 40 19.49 22.67 -4.68
CA ALA A 40 18.49 21.65 -4.96
C ALA A 40 17.13 22.34 -5.01
N GLU A 41 16.84 22.97 -6.15
CA GLU A 41 15.49 23.33 -6.56
C GLU A 41 14.68 22.05 -6.68
N THR A 42 14.13 21.59 -5.56
CA THR A 42 13.31 20.39 -5.49
C THR A 42 11.94 20.76 -6.04
N VAL A 43 11.76 20.40 -7.31
CA VAL A 43 10.50 20.41 -8.07
C VAL A 43 9.31 20.14 -7.14
N ALA A 44 8.48 21.17 -6.99
CA ALA A 44 7.24 21.11 -6.23
C ALA A 44 6.26 20.14 -6.90
N LYS A 45 6.39 18.86 -6.57
CA LYS A 45 5.31 17.89 -6.68
C LYS A 45 4.11 18.47 -5.91
N PRO A 46 2.86 18.31 -6.39
CA PRO A 46 1.69 18.88 -5.73
C PRO A 46 1.74 18.50 -4.26
N ARG A 47 1.74 19.52 -3.38
CA ARG A 47 1.76 19.34 -1.93
C ARG A 47 0.40 18.80 -1.50
N PHE A 48 0.13 17.53 -1.79
CA PHE A 48 -0.86 16.77 -1.04
C PHE A 48 -0.27 16.55 0.34
N SER A 49 -0.47 17.52 1.22
CA SER A 49 -0.16 17.38 2.63
C SER A 49 -1.15 16.41 3.22
N ILE A 50 -0.70 15.20 3.55
CA ILE A 50 -1.48 14.25 4.32
C ILE A 50 -1.59 14.84 5.73
N ALA A 51 -2.79 15.26 6.11
CA ALA A 51 -3.04 15.91 7.40
C ALA A 51 -3.11 14.90 8.54
N GLY A 52 -3.58 13.68 8.26
CA GLY A 52 -3.73 12.62 9.26
C GLY A 52 -3.20 11.28 8.76
N LYS A 53 -2.68 10.47 9.68
CA LYS A 53 -2.22 9.11 9.39
C LYS A 53 -2.67 8.14 10.47
N ILE A 54 -3.27 7.04 10.07
CA ILE A 54 -3.66 5.92 10.93
C ILE A 54 -2.55 4.87 10.81
N SER A 55 -1.79 4.66 11.88
CA SER A 55 -0.70 3.67 11.93
C SER A 55 -1.22 2.23 12.02
N SER A 56 -0.40 1.25 11.66
CA SER A 56 -0.79 -0.18 11.65
C SER A 56 -1.20 -0.77 12.99
N GLY A 57 -0.85 -0.16 14.13
CA GLY A 57 -1.29 -0.61 15.45
C GLY A 57 -2.66 -0.10 15.88
N ILE A 58 -3.37 0.62 15.00
CA ILE A 58 -4.65 1.27 15.29
C ILE A 58 -5.76 0.48 14.58
N ARG A 59 -6.76 0.08 15.35
CA ARG A 59 -8.02 -0.45 14.83
C ARG A 59 -9.13 0.56 15.04
N VAL A 60 -9.82 0.92 13.97
CA VAL A 60 -10.98 1.81 14.01
C VAL A 60 -12.23 0.98 13.76
N ASP A 61 -13.24 1.15 14.61
CA ASP A 61 -14.54 0.49 14.49
C ASP A 61 -15.64 1.56 14.50
N GLY A 62 -16.47 1.60 13.45
CA GLY A 62 -17.52 2.60 13.25
C GLY A 62 -17.38 3.41 11.96
N ASP A 63 -18.10 4.53 11.89
CA ASP A 63 -18.12 5.40 10.71
C ASP A 63 -17.06 6.51 10.82
N LEU A 64 -16.19 6.62 9.81
CA LEU A 64 -15.15 7.64 9.72
C LEU A 64 -15.56 8.72 8.72
N ILE A 65 -15.47 9.99 9.15
CA ILE A 65 -15.68 11.15 8.29
C ILE A 65 -14.35 11.88 8.14
N LEU A 66 -13.80 11.86 6.93
CA LEU A 66 -12.50 12.45 6.61
C LEU A 66 -12.69 13.82 5.95
N LYS A 67 -12.21 14.86 6.61
CA LYS A 67 -12.28 16.25 6.11
C LYS A 67 -10.99 16.72 5.42
N GLU A 68 -9.92 15.99 5.64
CA GLU A 68 -8.60 16.25 5.07
C GLU A 68 -8.01 14.95 4.55
N SER A 69 -6.93 15.05 3.76
CA SER A 69 -6.28 13.87 3.18
C SER A 69 -5.68 13.00 4.28
N VAL A 70 -6.06 11.71 4.29
CA VAL A 70 -5.64 10.76 5.33
C VAL A 70 -5.02 9.52 4.72
N CYS A 71 -3.94 9.07 5.34
CA CYS A 71 -3.31 7.79 5.06
C CYS A 71 -3.74 6.73 6.10
N ILE A 72 -4.21 5.59 5.64
CA ILE A 72 -4.72 4.49 6.45
C ILE A 72 -3.76 3.30 6.28
N GLU A 73 -2.96 3.02 7.30
CA GLU A 73 -2.05 1.86 7.35
C GLU A 73 -2.46 0.83 8.42
N GLY A 74 -3.60 1.03 9.09
CA GLY A 74 -4.16 0.12 10.10
C GLY A 74 -5.45 -0.56 9.65
N GLU A 75 -6.18 -1.12 10.62
CA GLU A 75 -7.43 -1.84 10.36
C GLU A 75 -8.63 -0.91 10.57
N VAL A 76 -9.51 -0.83 9.57
CA VAL A 76 -10.73 -0.04 9.65
C VAL A 76 -11.93 -0.96 9.41
N PHE A 77 -12.85 -1.00 10.37
CA PHE A 77 -14.11 -1.73 10.30
C PHE A 77 -15.26 -0.74 10.33
N GLY A 78 -15.91 -0.54 9.19
CA GLY A 78 -17.07 0.35 9.06
C GLY A 78 -17.05 1.21 7.79
N GLY A 79 -17.89 2.24 7.77
CA GLY A 79 -18.02 3.14 6.63
C GLY A 79 -16.96 4.24 6.67
N VAL A 80 -16.23 4.44 5.57
CA VAL A 80 -15.31 5.58 5.41
C VAL A 80 -15.93 6.55 4.42
N SER A 81 -16.26 7.75 4.85
CA SER A 81 -16.75 8.84 4.01
C SER A 81 -15.78 10.01 4.03
N ALA A 82 -15.34 10.46 2.87
CA ALA A 82 -14.50 11.64 2.74
C ALA A 82 -15.27 12.81 2.12
N GLU A 83 -14.96 14.03 2.57
CA GLU A 83 -15.46 15.25 1.95
C GLU A 83 -14.90 15.43 0.51
N PRO A 84 -15.58 16.18 -0.37
CA PRO A 84 -15.09 16.44 -1.72
C PRO A 84 -13.70 17.10 -1.71
N GLY A 85 -12.85 16.72 -2.66
CA GLY A 85 -11.44 17.15 -2.71
C GLY A 85 -10.48 16.46 -1.74
N VAL A 86 -10.96 15.53 -0.89
CA VAL A 86 -10.12 14.76 0.04
C VAL A 86 -9.56 13.50 -0.63
N LEU A 87 -8.27 13.25 -0.42
CA LEU A 87 -7.61 12.01 -0.81
C LEU A 87 -7.61 10.99 0.34
N VAL A 88 -8.16 9.81 0.08
CA VAL A 88 -8.05 8.65 0.97
C VAL A 88 -6.98 7.72 0.42
N TRP A 89 -5.90 7.55 1.17
CA TRP A 89 -4.82 6.63 0.81
C TRP A 89 -4.81 5.44 1.75
N ILE A 90 -5.10 4.25 1.24
CA ILE A 90 -4.90 2.98 1.94
C ILE A 90 -3.45 2.53 1.67
N GLY A 91 -2.58 2.63 2.67
CA GLY A 91 -1.19 2.18 2.56
C GLY A 91 -1.09 0.66 2.57
N GLY A 92 0.10 0.12 2.26
CA GLY A 92 0.29 -1.33 2.08
C GLY A 92 -0.07 -2.21 3.29
N GLY A 93 0.03 -1.68 4.51
CA GLY A 93 -0.41 -2.38 5.74
C GLY A 93 -1.87 -2.12 6.13
N GLY A 94 -2.58 -1.27 5.38
CA GLY A 94 -3.96 -0.90 5.67
C GLY A 94 -4.94 -1.98 5.22
N ILE A 95 -5.87 -2.33 6.11
CA ILE A 95 -6.95 -3.27 5.84
C ILE A 95 -8.27 -2.54 6.11
N VAL A 96 -9.08 -2.34 5.06
CA VAL A 96 -10.37 -1.64 5.19
C VAL A 96 -11.50 -2.62 4.95
N HIS A 97 -12.33 -2.84 5.96
CA HIS A 97 -13.55 -3.64 5.90
C HIS A 97 -14.76 -2.71 5.91
N GLY A 98 -15.46 -2.59 4.78
CA GLY A 98 -16.71 -1.83 4.71
C GLY A 98 -16.87 -1.05 3.42
N GLN A 99 -17.65 0.02 3.49
CA GLN A 99 -17.94 0.87 2.32
C GLN A 99 -17.08 2.14 2.37
N VAL A 100 -16.30 2.35 1.31
CA VAL A 100 -15.42 3.53 1.16
C VAL A 100 -16.02 4.46 0.14
N LYS A 101 -16.31 5.70 0.53
CA LYS A 101 -16.82 6.79 -0.32
C LYS A 101 -15.89 7.98 -0.26
N ALA A 102 -15.29 8.35 -1.39
CA ALA A 102 -14.42 9.52 -1.47
C ALA A 102 -14.29 10.02 -2.91
N GLU A 103 -13.85 11.25 -3.14
CA GLU A 103 -13.59 11.73 -4.51
C GLU A 103 -12.31 11.09 -5.10
N TYR A 104 -11.25 11.01 -4.28
CA TYR A 104 -9.98 10.37 -4.66
C TYR A 104 -9.63 9.24 -3.71
N VAL A 105 -9.41 8.04 -4.27
CA VAL A 105 -8.98 6.86 -3.51
C VAL A 105 -7.71 6.30 -4.12
N MET A 106 -6.70 6.12 -3.29
CA MET A 106 -5.47 5.43 -3.64
C MET A 106 -5.35 4.17 -2.78
N VAL A 107 -5.25 3.00 -3.41
CA VAL A 107 -5.16 1.72 -2.72
C VAL A 107 -3.80 1.10 -2.98
N ASP A 108 -3.05 0.85 -1.91
CA ASP A 108 -1.77 0.11 -1.91
C ASP A 108 -1.87 -1.17 -1.06
N GLY A 109 -2.79 -1.21 -0.09
CA GLY A 109 -3.06 -2.37 0.79
C GLY A 109 -4.29 -3.19 0.40
N GLU A 110 -5.06 -3.63 1.41
CA GLU A 110 -6.23 -4.49 1.23
C GLU A 110 -7.55 -3.74 1.53
N ALA A 111 -8.50 -3.82 0.60
CA ALA A 111 -9.83 -3.25 0.72
C ALA A 111 -10.89 -4.33 0.50
N LEU A 112 -11.64 -4.64 1.56
CA LEU A 112 -12.67 -5.66 1.65
C LEU A 112 -14.04 -4.97 1.75
N GLY A 113 -14.72 -4.82 0.63
CA GLY A 113 -16.05 -4.22 0.57
C GLY A 113 -16.26 -3.36 -0.66
N GLY A 114 -17.19 -2.42 -0.55
CA GLY A 114 -17.59 -1.56 -1.66
C GLY A 114 -16.75 -0.29 -1.72
N VAL A 115 -16.08 -0.02 -2.84
CA VAL A 115 -15.32 1.23 -3.06
C VAL A 115 -16.08 2.10 -4.05
N GLU A 116 -16.40 3.33 -3.67
CA GLU A 116 -17.11 4.30 -4.49
C GLU A 116 -16.28 5.60 -4.56
N ALA A 117 -15.75 5.92 -5.74
CA ALA A 117 -14.98 7.14 -5.92
C ALA A 117 -14.93 7.69 -7.35
N ASP A 118 -14.73 8.99 -7.51
CA ASP A 118 -14.56 9.60 -8.83
C ASP A 118 -13.21 9.23 -9.47
N CYS A 119 -12.15 9.11 -8.68
CA CYS A 119 -10.83 8.72 -9.14
C CYS A 119 -10.25 7.61 -8.25
N VAL A 120 -10.12 6.40 -8.79
CA VAL A 120 -9.51 5.25 -8.10
C VAL A 120 -8.13 4.98 -8.69
N ILE A 121 -7.12 4.88 -7.84
CA ILE A 121 -5.76 4.50 -8.21
C ILE A 121 -5.40 3.22 -7.44
N ALA A 122 -5.49 2.08 -8.11
CA ALA A 122 -4.99 0.81 -7.59
C ALA A 122 -3.50 0.68 -7.92
N ARG A 123 -2.67 0.61 -6.88
CA ARG A 123 -1.22 0.39 -7.00
C ARG A 123 -0.87 -1.08 -7.14
N SER A 124 0.39 -1.37 -7.43
CA SER A 124 0.91 -2.72 -7.71
C SER A 124 0.61 -3.74 -6.61
N SER A 125 0.47 -3.30 -5.36
CA SER A 125 0.20 -4.17 -4.19
C SER A 125 -1.29 -4.22 -3.79
N ALA A 126 -2.15 -3.49 -4.49
CA ALA A 126 -3.55 -3.34 -4.10
C ALA A 126 -4.32 -4.66 -4.21
N ARG A 127 -5.07 -5.00 -3.15
CA ARG A 127 -5.99 -6.14 -3.11
C ARG A 127 -7.38 -5.61 -2.82
N ILE A 128 -8.25 -5.60 -3.82
CA ILE A 128 -9.62 -5.10 -3.65
C ILE A 128 -10.58 -6.26 -3.85
N LYS A 129 -11.38 -6.57 -2.83
CA LYS A 129 -12.42 -7.60 -2.90
C LYS A 129 -13.78 -6.97 -2.64
N GLY A 130 -14.64 -6.97 -3.66
CA GLY A 130 -15.99 -6.40 -3.59
C GLY A 130 -16.33 -5.54 -4.80
N GLY A 131 -17.37 -4.73 -4.66
CA GLY A 131 -17.87 -3.89 -5.75
C GLY A 131 -17.11 -2.57 -5.84
N ILE A 132 -16.53 -2.25 -7.00
CA ILE A 132 -15.89 -0.95 -7.26
C ILE A 132 -16.79 -0.12 -8.17
N ARG A 133 -17.24 1.03 -7.68
CA ARG A 133 -17.87 2.08 -8.47
C ARG A 133 -16.89 3.21 -8.67
N TYR A 134 -16.54 3.48 -9.93
CA TYR A 134 -15.53 4.49 -10.25
C TYR A 134 -15.98 5.46 -11.35
N GLY A 135 -15.54 6.71 -11.28
CA GLY A 135 -15.61 7.64 -12.41
C GLY A 135 -14.46 7.41 -13.41
N ARG A 136 -13.23 7.43 -12.88
CA ARG A 136 -11.97 7.14 -13.57
C ARG A 136 -11.15 6.18 -12.71
N ILE A 137 -10.63 5.12 -13.33
CA ILE A 137 -9.78 4.15 -12.64
C ILE A 137 -8.41 4.07 -13.32
N ARG A 138 -7.36 4.00 -12.51
CA ARG A 138 -6.01 3.63 -12.90
C ARG A 138 -5.61 2.40 -12.13
N ILE A 139 -5.10 1.41 -12.85
CA ILE A 139 -4.66 0.14 -12.30
C ILE A 139 -3.21 -0.01 -12.71
N ASP A 140 -2.34 -0.17 -11.72
CA ASP A 140 -0.92 -0.42 -11.90
C ASP A 140 -0.65 -1.94 -12.00
N ASP A 141 0.47 -2.32 -12.60
CA ASP A 141 0.85 -3.72 -12.78
C ASP A 141 0.98 -4.46 -11.44
N GLY A 142 0.23 -5.56 -11.28
CA GLY A 142 0.24 -6.40 -10.09
C GLY A 142 -0.96 -6.22 -9.15
N ALA A 143 -1.79 -5.18 -9.36
CA ALA A 143 -3.02 -5.00 -8.60
C ALA A 143 -3.98 -6.18 -8.80
N GLN A 144 -4.56 -6.67 -7.71
CA GLN A 144 -5.55 -7.76 -7.70
C GLN A 144 -6.92 -7.20 -7.34
N ILE A 145 -7.89 -7.39 -8.23
CA ILE A 145 -9.25 -6.91 -8.04
C ILE A 145 -10.19 -8.09 -8.25
N GLU A 146 -10.98 -8.41 -7.24
CA GLU A 146 -11.95 -9.50 -7.24
C GLU A 146 -13.35 -8.93 -6.94
N GLY A 147 -14.24 -8.95 -7.93
CA GLY A 147 -15.63 -8.55 -7.72
C GLY A 147 -16.23 -7.82 -8.92
N GLU A 148 -17.30 -7.07 -8.66
CA GLU A 148 -18.03 -6.32 -9.69
C GLU A 148 -17.42 -4.93 -9.86
N ILE A 149 -17.00 -4.62 -11.08
CA ILE A 149 -16.39 -3.34 -11.42
C ILE A 149 -17.37 -2.62 -12.34
N GLY A 150 -17.85 -1.46 -11.91
CA GLY A 150 -18.86 -0.70 -12.63
C GLY A 150 -18.57 0.80 -12.62
N PRO A 151 -19.05 1.55 -13.63
CA PRO A 151 -18.98 2.99 -13.60
C PRO A 151 -19.85 3.54 -12.47
N LEU A 152 -19.45 4.67 -11.89
CA LEU A 152 -20.28 5.45 -10.99
C LEU A 152 -21.53 5.90 -11.76
N THR A 153 -22.64 5.16 -11.61
CA THR A 153 -23.92 5.47 -12.25
C THR A 153 -24.52 6.68 -11.55
N GLY A 154 -24.03 7.84 -11.96
CA GLY A 154 -24.38 9.17 -11.46
C GLY A 154 -23.99 10.27 -12.43
N ALA A 155 -23.84 9.93 -13.72
CA ALA A 155 -23.54 10.91 -14.77
C ALA A 155 -24.76 11.82 -14.99
N ARG A 156 -24.64 13.07 -14.56
CA ARG A 156 -25.39 14.21 -15.05
C ARG A 156 -24.43 15.30 -15.47
#